data_AF-A0A7W1ECZ2-F1
#
_entry.id   AF-A0A7W1ECZ2-F1
#
_cell.length_a   1.000
_cell.length_b   1.000
_cell.length_c   1.000
_cell.angle_alpha   90.00
_cell.angle_beta   90.00
_cell.angle_gamma   90.00
#
_symmetry.space_group_name_H-M   'P 1'
#
loop_
_entity.id
_entity.type
_entity.pdbx_description
1 polymer ?
#
loop_
_entity_poly.entity_id
_entity_poly.type
_entity_poly.pdbx_seq_one_letter_code
_entity_poly.pdbx_strand_id
1 'polypeptide(L)'
;LCTVPIAVLMGFWMKVWRPGHTIEASLGGVVLLMAALVGGRHVAESAVLAPLFTHSGLTIAYALIAYGFVASVLPVWMLLCPRDYLSTFMKIGVIVMLALGILVVLPPLRMPAITRFVDGTGPVFAGKLFPFAFITIACGAISGFHALVASGTTPKMLVRESDARLIGYGGMLMESFVAVMAMCAAAVLDPGVYFAINAPLAVLGGSAESAARVIGGWGFTVTPGQMSALAAEVGEKTLLARTGGAPSLAVGMAHIFAGAFGTALLALWYHFAIMFEALFILTTVDTGTRVGRFMLQELAGHIWAPLGRTSWYPSTVFASAMVVAGWGWFLVQGVTDPLGGINSLWPLFGISNQLLAAVALCVGTTLLVKGEKARYAWVTLAPLAWILVVTFTAGWQKVFAEDPRLGFLAHASNTAGQVAAGALDPATGARLVFNDRLDAVVTLTFMLITVLVVLSSAREWVLVLGRRKPAGVKETPFVETAYAG
;
A
#
# COMPACT_ATOMS: atom_id res chain seq x y z
N LEU A 1 17.22 -7.35 1.66
CA LEU A 1 17.65 -8.29 2.73
C LEU A 1 18.49 -7.60 3.81
N CYS A 2 19.53 -6.83 3.46
CA CYS A 2 20.40 -6.14 4.44
C CYS A 2 19.68 -5.18 5.40
N THR A 3 18.50 -4.69 5.03
CA THR A 3 17.69 -3.77 5.85
C THR A 3 17.27 -4.38 7.20
N VAL A 4 17.08 -5.71 7.27
CA VAL A 4 16.71 -6.41 8.50
C VAL A 4 17.87 -6.48 9.50
N PRO A 5 19.06 -7.02 9.17
CA PRO A 5 20.18 -7.05 10.10
C PRO A 5 20.65 -5.64 10.48
N ILE A 6 20.59 -4.66 9.57
CA ILE A 6 20.88 -3.26 9.89
C ILE A 6 19.90 -2.74 10.96
N ALA A 7 18.60 -2.98 10.80
CA ALA A 7 17.61 -2.58 11.79
C ALA A 7 17.80 -3.27 13.15
N VAL A 8 18.13 -4.56 13.17
CA VAL A 8 18.45 -5.28 14.42
C VAL A 8 19.68 -4.68 15.10
N LEU A 9 20.74 -4.42 14.35
CA LEU A 9 21.95 -3.77 14.85
C LEU A 9 21.62 -2.40 15.46
N MET A 10 20.83 -1.59 14.76
CA MET A 10 20.35 -0.30 15.26
C MET A 10 19.51 -0.46 16.54
N GLY A 11 18.65 -1.49 16.63
CA GLY A 11 17.87 -1.78 17.83
C GLY A 11 18.73 -2.05 19.06
N PHE A 12 19.74 -2.91 18.92
CA PHE A 12 20.72 -3.16 19.99
C PHE A 12 21.58 -1.93 20.30
N TRP A 13 21.97 -1.16 19.29
CA TRP A 13 22.68 0.10 19.49
C TRP A 13 21.86 1.07 20.34
N MET A 14 20.61 1.34 19.96
CA MET A 14 19.73 2.32 20.60
C MET A 14 19.26 1.89 21.98
N LYS A 15 19.17 0.59 22.26
CA LYS A 15 18.61 0.06 23.51
C LYS A 15 19.64 -0.46 24.50
N VAL A 16 20.73 -1.08 24.02
CA VAL A 16 21.70 -1.80 24.86
C VAL A 16 23.05 -1.09 24.88
N TRP A 17 23.62 -0.74 23.73
CA TRP A 17 24.99 -0.22 23.67
C TRP A 17 25.11 1.27 23.96
N ARG A 18 24.22 2.10 23.38
CA ARG A 18 24.18 3.55 23.61
C ARG A 18 22.74 4.04 23.79
N PRO A 19 22.11 3.79 24.96
CA PRO A 19 20.75 4.22 25.24
C PRO A 19 20.56 5.74 25.03
N GLY A 20 19.52 6.13 24.29
CA GLY A 20 19.18 7.54 24.03
C GLY A 20 19.86 8.16 22.81
N HIS A 21 20.89 7.55 22.23
CA HIS A 21 21.61 8.06 21.06
C HIS A 21 20.96 7.61 19.72
N THR A 22 19.67 7.89 19.54
CA THR A 22 18.89 7.45 18.37
C THR A 22 19.42 8.00 17.04
N ILE A 23 19.92 9.24 17.02
CA ILE A 23 20.44 9.89 15.79
C ILE A 23 21.70 9.16 15.30
N GLU A 24 22.62 8.79 16.19
CA GLU A 24 23.86 8.09 15.81
C GLU A 24 23.56 6.74 15.15
N ALA A 25 22.70 5.93 15.78
CA ALA A 25 22.30 4.64 15.24
C ALA A 25 21.59 4.80 13.89
N SER A 26 20.78 5.85 13.74
CA SER A 26 20.08 6.16 12.48
C SER A 26 21.05 6.56 11.37
N LEU A 27 22.02 7.42 11.65
CA LEU A 27 23.07 7.82 10.70
C LEU A 27 23.92 6.61 10.29
N GLY A 28 24.34 5.79 11.25
CA GLY A 28 25.05 4.53 10.97
C GLY A 28 24.23 3.58 10.11
N GLY A 29 22.93 3.44 10.39
CA GLY A 29 22.00 2.66 9.59
C GLY A 29 21.88 3.15 8.15
N VAL A 30 21.78 4.47 7.94
CA VAL A 30 21.74 5.08 6.60
C VAL A 30 23.04 4.80 5.84
N VAL A 31 24.20 4.95 6.48
CA VAL A 31 25.50 4.64 5.87
C VAL A 31 25.59 3.17 5.45
N LEU A 32 25.20 2.24 6.34
CA LEU A 32 25.18 0.81 6.04
C LEU A 32 24.21 0.47 4.91
N LEU A 33 23.07 1.15 4.85
CA LEU A 33 22.09 0.96 3.79
C LEU A 33 22.62 1.45 2.44
N MET A 34 23.26 2.62 2.41
CA MET A 34 23.90 3.14 1.19
C MET A 34 25.07 2.26 0.74
N ALA A 35 25.86 1.74 1.68
CA ALA A 35 26.91 0.77 1.38
C ALA A 35 26.32 -0.53 0.79
N ALA A 36 25.19 -1.02 1.32
CA ALA A 36 24.49 -2.17 0.78
C ALA A 36 23.91 -1.91 -0.62
N LEU A 37 23.41 -0.71 -0.89
CA LEU A 37 22.93 -0.32 -2.22
C LEU A 37 24.06 -0.31 -3.25
N VAL A 38 25.18 0.35 -2.94
CA VAL A 38 26.35 0.43 -3.84
C VAL A 38 27.02 -0.94 -4.02
N GLY A 39 27.14 -1.70 -2.93
CA GLY A 39 27.66 -3.08 -2.96
C GLY A 39 26.72 -4.06 -3.68
N GLY A 40 25.41 -3.79 -3.69
CA GLY A 40 24.41 -4.63 -4.33
C GLY A 40 24.65 -4.84 -5.83
N ARG A 41 25.23 -3.85 -6.53
CA ARG A 41 25.63 -3.99 -7.93
C ARG A 41 26.69 -5.08 -8.12
N HIS A 42 27.74 -5.07 -7.29
CA HIS A 42 28.80 -6.07 -7.34
C HIS A 42 28.29 -7.47 -7.01
N VAL A 43 27.30 -7.56 -6.11
CA VAL A 43 26.61 -8.82 -5.79
C VAL A 43 25.81 -9.32 -7.00
N ALA A 44 25.09 -8.43 -7.68
CA ALA A 44 24.26 -8.77 -8.85
C ALA A 44 25.10 -9.16 -10.09
N GLU A 45 26.28 -8.57 -10.26
CA GLU A 45 27.21 -8.88 -11.36
C GLU A 45 28.04 -10.16 -11.08
N SER A 46 28.16 -10.59 -9.82
CA SER A 46 28.93 -11.77 -9.43
C SER A 46 28.23 -13.08 -9.80
N ALA A 47 28.89 -13.92 -10.58
CA ALA A 47 28.38 -15.25 -10.94
C ALA A 47 28.15 -16.18 -9.74
N VAL A 48 28.84 -15.94 -8.61
CA VAL A 48 28.72 -16.76 -7.39
C VAL A 48 27.66 -16.20 -6.45
N LEU A 49 27.61 -14.87 -6.28
CA LEU A 49 26.71 -14.25 -5.31
C LEU A 49 25.32 -13.96 -5.88
N ALA A 50 25.20 -13.61 -7.16
CA ALA A 50 23.91 -13.28 -7.77
C ALA A 50 22.87 -14.40 -7.67
N PRO A 51 23.21 -15.69 -7.88
CA PRO A 51 22.26 -16.79 -7.72
C PRO A 51 21.75 -16.94 -6.27
N LEU A 52 22.52 -16.53 -5.27
CA LEU A 52 22.11 -16.59 -3.86
C LEU A 52 21.02 -15.59 -3.50
N PHE A 53 20.86 -14.52 -4.30
CA PHE A 53 19.89 -13.46 -4.07
C PHE A 53 18.82 -13.37 -5.15
N THR A 54 18.92 -14.20 -6.20
CA THR A 54 17.93 -14.27 -7.28
C THR A 54 16.95 -15.40 -7.01
N HIS A 55 15.78 -15.04 -6.48
CA HIS A 55 14.75 -16.01 -6.09
C HIS A 55 13.47 -15.85 -6.90
N SER A 56 12.70 -16.94 -7.01
CA SER A 56 11.38 -16.90 -7.61
C SER A 56 10.43 -16.03 -6.78
N GLY A 57 9.39 -15.48 -7.42
CA GLY A 57 8.36 -14.71 -6.72
C GLY A 57 7.73 -15.49 -5.55
N LEU A 58 7.51 -16.80 -5.72
CA LEU A 58 6.92 -17.65 -4.68
C LEU A 58 7.88 -17.84 -3.49
N THR A 59 9.17 -18.00 -3.75
CA THR A 59 10.19 -18.06 -2.69
C THR A 59 10.23 -16.74 -1.91
N ILE A 60 10.16 -15.60 -2.61
CA ILE A 60 10.11 -14.28 -1.98
C ILE A 60 8.82 -14.13 -1.16
N ALA A 61 7.68 -14.60 -1.66
CA ALA A 61 6.41 -14.58 -0.94
C ALA A 61 6.50 -15.32 0.40
N TYR A 62 7.02 -16.56 0.40
CA TYR A 62 7.20 -17.31 1.64
C TYR A 62 8.24 -16.68 2.58
N ALA A 63 9.31 -16.08 2.04
CA ALA A 63 10.28 -15.34 2.84
C ALA A 63 9.64 -14.10 3.51
N LEU A 64 8.75 -13.39 2.82
CA LEU A 64 8.00 -12.25 3.37
C LEU A 64 7.00 -12.69 4.45
N ILE A 65 6.35 -13.84 4.28
CA ILE A 65 5.45 -14.43 5.28
C ILE A 65 6.25 -14.79 6.54
N ALA A 66 7.37 -15.51 6.38
CA ALA A 66 8.26 -15.85 7.49
C ALA A 66 8.79 -14.58 8.19
N TYR A 67 9.20 -13.58 7.40
CA TYR A 67 9.61 -12.29 7.91
C TYR A 67 8.49 -11.60 8.72
N GLY A 68 7.26 -11.52 8.21
CA GLY A 68 6.15 -10.88 8.90
C GLY A 68 5.79 -11.57 10.22
N PHE A 69 5.89 -12.90 10.26
CA PHE A 69 5.75 -13.67 11.51
C PHE A 69 6.83 -13.32 12.52
N VAL A 70 8.11 -13.43 12.13
CA VAL A 70 9.24 -13.12 13.01
C VAL A 70 9.13 -11.67 13.48
N ALA A 71 8.88 -10.72 12.58
CA ALA A 71 8.74 -9.32 12.91
C ALA A 71 7.64 -9.10 13.96
N SER A 72 6.42 -9.60 13.74
CA SER A 72 5.29 -9.40 14.66
C SER A 72 5.52 -9.95 16.07
N VAL A 73 6.23 -11.08 16.18
CA VAL A 73 6.55 -11.74 17.46
C VAL A 73 7.69 -11.03 18.19
N LEU A 74 8.70 -10.54 17.47
CA LEU A 74 9.85 -9.89 18.07
C LEU A 74 9.47 -8.58 18.79
N PRO A 75 10.20 -8.20 19.87
CA PRO A 75 9.96 -6.95 20.56
C PRO A 75 10.08 -5.72 19.64
N VAL A 76 9.19 -4.73 19.86
CA VAL A 76 9.12 -3.50 19.05
C VAL A 76 10.45 -2.76 18.96
N TRP A 77 11.20 -2.70 20.07
CA TRP A 77 12.50 -2.02 20.13
C TRP A 77 13.58 -2.69 19.28
N MET A 78 13.45 -3.99 19.00
CA MET A 78 14.51 -4.77 18.36
C MET A 78 14.46 -4.69 16.84
N LEU A 79 13.25 -4.59 16.26
CA LEU A 79 13.09 -4.56 14.80
C LEU A 79 12.22 -3.40 14.31
N LEU A 80 10.97 -3.28 14.78
CA LEU A 80 10.02 -2.30 14.23
C LEU A 80 10.53 -0.86 14.40
N CYS A 81 10.84 -0.47 15.63
CA CYS A 81 11.27 0.89 15.96
C CYS A 81 12.54 1.32 15.19
N PRO A 82 13.67 0.60 15.25
CA PRO A 82 14.88 0.99 14.53
C PRO A 82 14.69 0.97 13.01
N ARG A 83 13.87 0.04 12.49
CA ARG A 83 13.56 -0.03 11.07
C ARG A 83 12.71 1.15 10.60
N ASP A 84 11.75 1.57 11.41
CA ASP A 84 10.91 2.73 11.13
C ASP A 84 11.74 4.01 11.12
N TYR A 85 12.72 4.15 12.01
CA TYR A 85 13.70 5.25 11.92
C TYR A 85 14.49 5.20 10.62
N LEU A 86 15.10 4.06 10.28
CA LEU A 86 15.84 3.91 9.02
C LEU A 86 14.98 4.27 7.80
N SER A 87 13.75 3.74 7.75
CA SER A 87 12.78 4.02 6.68
C SER A 87 12.39 5.49 6.64
N THR A 88 12.17 6.14 7.78
CA THR A 88 11.72 7.53 7.88
C THR A 88 12.79 8.51 7.39
N PHE A 89 14.04 8.37 7.83
CA PHE A 89 15.12 9.25 7.35
C PHE A 89 15.37 9.09 5.85
N MET A 90 15.35 7.86 5.36
CA MET A 90 15.44 7.60 3.92
C MET A 90 14.27 8.23 3.17
N LYS A 91 13.03 8.08 3.68
CA LYS A 91 11.84 8.66 3.06
C LYS A 91 11.91 10.17 2.97
N ILE A 92 12.19 10.85 4.09
CA ILE A 92 12.29 12.31 4.12
C ILE A 92 13.38 12.78 3.15
N GLY A 93 14.55 12.12 3.14
CA GLY A 93 15.63 12.45 2.21
C GLY A 93 15.22 12.30 0.74
N VAL A 94 14.61 11.18 0.37
CA VAL A 94 14.13 10.91 -1.00
C VAL A 94 13.07 11.93 -1.42
N ILE A 95 12.11 12.21 -0.54
CA ILE A 95 11.00 13.15 -0.79
C ILE A 95 11.53 14.56 -1.02
N VAL A 96 12.44 15.02 -0.17
CA VAL A 96 13.07 16.34 -0.32
C VAL A 96 13.88 16.38 -1.61
N MET A 97 14.67 15.35 -1.91
CA MET A 97 15.45 15.28 -3.15
C MET A 97 14.55 15.30 -4.38
N LEU A 98 13.44 14.56 -4.37
CA LEU A 98 12.46 14.54 -5.46
C LEU A 98 11.77 15.89 -5.64
N ALA A 99 11.35 16.53 -4.55
CA ALA A 99 10.76 17.86 -4.58
C ALA A 99 11.73 18.89 -5.19
N LEU A 100 12.99 18.91 -4.71
CA LEU A 100 14.03 19.79 -5.24
C LEU A 100 14.33 19.47 -6.72
N GLY A 101 14.43 18.19 -7.08
CA GLY A 101 14.64 17.75 -8.46
C GLY A 101 13.53 18.25 -9.39
N ILE A 102 12.26 18.15 -8.99
CA ILE A 102 11.13 18.68 -9.76
C ILE A 102 11.23 20.20 -9.92
N LEU A 103 11.53 20.93 -8.83
CA LEU A 103 11.61 22.40 -8.86
C LEU A 103 12.79 22.94 -9.68
N VAL A 104 13.90 22.21 -9.71
CA VAL A 104 15.10 22.59 -10.49
C VAL A 104 14.95 22.22 -11.96
N VAL A 105 14.50 21.01 -12.26
CA VAL A 105 14.40 20.50 -13.63
C VAL A 105 13.17 21.06 -14.36
N LEU A 106 12.09 21.35 -13.62
CA LEU A 106 10.77 21.73 -14.16
C LEU A 106 10.36 20.82 -15.34
N PRO A 107 10.33 19.49 -15.14
CA PRO A 107 10.17 18.57 -16.25
C PRO A 107 8.78 18.75 -16.89
N PRO A 108 8.70 18.79 -18.24
CA PRO A 108 7.42 18.93 -18.90
C PRO A 108 6.56 17.69 -18.65
N LEU A 109 5.33 17.91 -18.19
CA LEU A 109 4.35 16.84 -18.07
C LEU A 109 3.91 16.42 -19.48
N ARG A 110 4.24 15.18 -19.87
CA ARG A 110 3.94 14.62 -21.20
C ARG A 110 2.58 13.93 -21.24
N MET A 111 2.09 13.46 -20.09
CA MET A 111 0.75 12.88 -19.99
C MET A 111 -0.33 13.99 -20.10
N PRO A 112 -1.36 13.82 -20.95
CA PRO A 112 -2.48 14.76 -21.00
C PRO A 112 -3.20 14.86 -19.65
N ALA A 113 -3.66 16.07 -19.30
CA ALA A 113 -4.40 16.32 -18.06
C ALA A 113 -5.68 15.46 -17.95
N ILE A 114 -6.35 15.21 -19.08
CA ILE A 114 -7.44 14.26 -19.20
C ILE A 114 -7.12 13.36 -20.39
N THR A 115 -7.01 12.06 -20.14
CA THR A 115 -6.83 11.07 -21.20
C THR A 115 -8.19 10.62 -21.75
N ARG A 116 -8.20 10.09 -22.97
CA ARG A 116 -9.40 9.49 -23.58
C ARG A 116 -10.01 8.34 -22.76
N PHE A 117 -9.23 7.74 -21.87
CA PHE A 117 -9.62 6.60 -21.04
C PHE A 117 -10.49 6.97 -19.84
N VAL A 118 -10.81 8.27 -19.66
CA VAL A 118 -11.75 8.75 -18.63
C VAL A 118 -13.13 8.08 -18.74
N ASP A 119 -13.48 7.60 -19.93
CA ASP A 119 -14.71 6.88 -20.26
C ASP A 119 -14.77 5.44 -19.72
N GLY A 120 -13.66 4.92 -19.19
CA GLY A 120 -13.54 3.58 -18.61
C GLY A 120 -12.94 2.52 -19.53
N THR A 121 -12.53 2.90 -20.74
CA THR A 121 -11.84 2.02 -21.70
C THR A 121 -10.35 1.81 -21.40
N GLY A 122 -9.86 2.35 -20.28
CA GLY A 122 -8.46 2.33 -19.87
C GLY A 122 -7.78 0.95 -19.92
N PRO A 123 -6.51 0.87 -20.35
CA PRO A 123 -5.79 -0.40 -20.48
C PRO A 123 -5.14 -0.88 -19.18
N VAL A 124 -4.90 0.04 -18.23
CA VAL A 124 -4.30 -0.28 -16.91
C VAL A 124 -5.38 -0.67 -15.90
N PHE A 125 -6.53 -0.01 -15.96
CA PHE A 125 -7.65 -0.28 -15.07
C PHE A 125 -8.96 -0.02 -15.82
N ALA A 126 -9.91 -0.95 -15.70
CA ALA A 126 -11.23 -0.81 -16.31
C ALA A 126 -12.20 -0.05 -15.40
N GLY A 127 -13.05 0.78 -15.99
CA GLY A 127 -14.04 1.59 -15.28
C GLY A 127 -13.77 3.10 -15.37
N LYS A 128 -14.85 3.88 -15.34
CA LYS A 128 -14.79 5.35 -15.46
C LYS A 128 -13.98 5.99 -14.34
N LEU A 129 -13.39 7.16 -14.59
CA LEU A 129 -12.60 7.88 -13.57
C LEU A 129 -13.37 8.02 -12.24
N PHE A 130 -14.64 8.38 -12.27
CA PHE A 130 -15.52 8.31 -11.10
C PHE A 130 -16.54 7.19 -11.25
N PRO A 131 -16.73 6.35 -10.22
CA PRO A 131 -16.17 6.44 -8.86
C PRO A 131 -14.78 5.79 -8.67
N PHE A 132 -14.21 5.16 -9.70
CA PHE A 132 -13.06 4.26 -9.53
C PHE A 132 -11.76 4.92 -9.05
N ALA A 133 -11.58 6.23 -9.22
CA ALA A 133 -10.45 6.97 -8.67
C ALA A 133 -10.27 6.74 -7.17
N PHE A 134 -11.36 6.61 -6.41
CA PHE A 134 -11.31 6.39 -4.96
C PHE A 134 -10.86 4.98 -4.57
N ILE A 135 -11.06 3.97 -5.42
CA ILE A 135 -10.61 2.61 -5.13
C ILE A 135 -9.30 2.26 -5.85
N THR A 136 -8.90 3.02 -6.87
CA THR A 136 -7.62 2.84 -7.57
C THR A 136 -6.50 3.62 -6.90
N ILE A 137 -6.75 4.88 -6.50
CA ILE A 137 -5.82 5.75 -5.79
C ILE A 137 -6.08 5.63 -4.28
N ALA A 138 -5.94 4.41 -3.74
CA ALA A 138 -6.40 4.06 -2.39
C ALA A 138 -5.97 5.07 -1.31
N CYS A 139 -4.71 5.07 -0.89
CA CYS A 139 -4.25 5.94 0.20
C CYS A 139 -4.12 7.42 -0.21
N GLY A 140 -3.99 7.71 -1.52
CA GLY A 140 -3.87 9.08 -2.03
C GLY A 140 -5.19 9.85 -2.10
N ALA A 141 -6.34 9.17 -2.22
CA ALA A 141 -7.65 9.81 -2.16
C ALA A 141 -8.16 9.92 -0.71
N ILE A 142 -8.05 8.83 0.07
CA ILE A 142 -8.34 8.75 1.50
C ILE A 142 -7.95 7.36 2.02
N SER A 143 -7.30 7.30 3.19
CA SER A 143 -6.77 6.06 3.75
C SER A 143 -7.47 5.65 5.04
N GLY A 144 -8.33 4.64 4.97
CA GLY A 144 -8.91 4.00 6.15
C GLY A 144 -7.87 3.20 6.93
N PHE A 145 -6.92 2.60 6.22
CA PHE A 145 -5.82 1.87 6.83
C PHE A 145 -4.96 2.79 7.71
N HIS A 146 -4.60 3.99 7.24
CA HIS A 146 -3.83 4.94 8.06
C HIS A 146 -4.60 5.37 9.32
N ALA A 147 -5.91 5.62 9.21
CA ALA A 147 -6.71 5.99 10.37
C ALA A 147 -6.72 4.90 11.46
N LEU A 148 -7.00 3.64 11.09
CA LEU A 148 -7.10 2.56 12.07
C LEU A 148 -5.73 2.06 12.55
N VAL A 149 -4.74 1.96 11.67
CA VAL A 149 -3.40 1.51 12.04
C VAL A 149 -2.71 2.53 12.93
N ALA A 150 -2.84 3.83 12.63
CA ALA A 150 -2.31 4.88 13.48
C ALA A 150 -2.91 4.80 14.89
N SER A 151 -4.20 4.45 15.04
CA SER A 151 -4.82 4.28 16.35
C SER A 151 -4.20 3.13 17.18
N GLY A 152 -3.64 2.11 16.53
CA GLY A 152 -3.00 0.97 17.17
C GLY A 152 -1.59 1.24 17.69
N THR A 153 -0.81 2.09 17.02
CA THR A 153 0.62 2.33 17.33
C THR A 153 0.91 3.73 17.83
N THR A 154 0.38 4.76 17.17
CA THR A 154 0.74 6.16 17.42
C THR A 154 0.42 6.60 18.85
N PRO A 155 -0.79 6.39 19.41
CA PRO A 155 -1.10 6.78 20.78
C PRO A 155 -0.18 6.17 21.84
N LYS A 156 0.45 5.01 21.55
CA LYS A 156 1.37 4.32 22.45
C LYS A 156 2.79 4.88 22.41
N MET A 157 3.09 5.74 21.44
CA MET A 157 4.42 6.34 21.21
C MET A 157 4.42 7.86 21.37
N LEU A 158 3.26 8.50 21.53
CA LEU A 158 3.17 9.93 21.82
C LEU A 158 3.69 10.24 23.23
N VAL A 159 4.48 11.32 23.35
CA VAL A 159 4.93 11.83 24.65
C VAL A 159 3.84 12.67 25.32
N ARG A 160 3.10 13.46 24.52
CA ARG A 160 1.99 14.29 24.96
C ARG A 160 0.88 14.35 23.91
N GLU A 161 -0.35 14.61 24.34
CA GLU A 161 -1.52 14.64 23.46
C GLU A 161 -1.41 15.71 22.35
N SER A 162 -0.78 16.85 22.63
CA SER A 162 -0.58 17.91 21.63
C SER A 162 0.25 17.46 20.42
N ASP A 163 1.08 16.43 20.57
CA ASP A 163 1.88 15.88 19.47
C ASP A 163 1.01 15.08 18.47
N ALA A 164 -0.17 14.61 18.90
CA ALA A 164 -1.10 13.85 18.05
C ALA A 164 -1.50 14.62 16.80
N ARG A 165 -1.71 15.95 16.93
CA ARG A 165 -2.07 16.80 15.79
C ARG A 165 -0.94 16.88 14.78
N LEU A 166 0.28 17.17 15.21
CA LEU A 166 1.42 17.30 14.30
C LEU A 166 1.72 15.97 13.61
N ILE A 167 1.72 14.87 14.36
CA ILE A 167 2.06 13.54 13.83
C ILE A 167 0.96 13.02 12.91
N GLY A 168 -0.32 13.08 13.34
CA GLY A 168 -1.45 12.60 12.56
C GLY A 168 -1.72 13.49 11.33
N TYR A 169 -2.02 14.77 11.55
CA TYR A 169 -2.37 15.69 10.45
C TYR A 169 -1.16 16.00 9.57
N GLY A 170 0.00 16.28 10.16
CA GLY A 170 1.23 16.53 9.40
C GLY A 170 1.69 15.30 8.60
N GLY A 171 1.50 14.09 9.14
CA GLY A 171 1.74 12.85 8.40
C GLY A 171 0.88 12.72 7.14
N MET A 172 -0.42 13.03 7.23
CA MET A 172 -1.33 13.01 6.08
C MET A 172 -1.04 14.11 5.05
N LEU A 173 -0.63 15.29 5.49
CA LEU A 173 -0.16 16.34 4.57
C LEU A 173 1.10 15.89 3.82
N MET A 174 2.06 15.28 4.51
CA MET A 174 3.27 14.73 3.88
C MET A 174 2.91 13.63 2.88
N GLU A 175 1.98 12.74 3.20
CA GLU A 175 1.51 11.70 2.27
C GLU A 175 0.84 12.30 1.03
N SER A 176 0.02 13.34 1.20
CA SER A 176 -0.60 14.06 0.09
C SER A 176 0.45 14.71 -0.81
N PHE A 177 1.50 15.28 -0.21
CA PHE A 177 2.63 15.83 -0.95
C PHE A 177 3.38 14.76 -1.77
N VAL A 178 3.61 13.58 -1.18
CA VAL A 178 4.18 12.42 -1.89
C VAL A 178 3.32 11.97 -3.05
N ALA A 179 2.00 11.92 -2.88
CA ALA A 179 1.07 11.55 -3.94
C ALA A 179 1.16 12.50 -5.15
N VAL A 180 1.29 13.81 -4.91
CA VAL A 180 1.49 14.81 -5.98
C VAL A 180 2.82 14.58 -6.70
N MET A 181 3.92 14.37 -5.97
CA MET A 181 5.22 14.10 -6.60
C MET A 181 5.22 12.80 -7.40
N ALA A 182 4.54 11.75 -6.91
CA ALA A 182 4.40 10.49 -7.65
C ALA A 182 3.62 10.68 -8.95
N MET A 183 2.56 11.50 -8.92
CA MET A 183 1.82 11.90 -10.12
C MET A 183 2.71 12.67 -11.09
N CYS A 184 3.53 13.62 -10.62
CA CYS A 184 4.51 14.32 -11.45
C CYS A 184 5.51 13.33 -12.08
N ALA A 185 6.13 12.45 -11.28
CA ALA A 185 7.09 11.46 -11.76
C ALA A 185 6.50 10.55 -12.84
N ALA A 186 5.25 10.09 -12.66
CA ALA A 186 4.54 9.30 -13.66
C ALA A 186 4.19 10.11 -14.93
N ALA A 187 3.77 11.36 -14.79
CA ALA A 187 3.33 12.21 -15.90
C ALA A 187 4.49 12.80 -16.73
N VAL A 188 5.72 12.76 -16.22
CA VAL A 188 6.95 13.12 -16.97
C VAL A 188 7.33 12.05 -17.99
N LEU A 189 6.94 10.79 -17.75
CA LEU A 189 7.22 9.70 -18.69
C LEU A 189 6.46 9.89 -20.01
N ASP A 190 7.06 9.46 -21.11
CA ASP A 190 6.33 9.33 -22.37
C ASP A 190 5.12 8.42 -22.17
N PRO A 191 3.91 8.81 -22.60
CA PRO A 191 2.72 8.01 -22.37
C PRO A 191 2.85 6.58 -22.89
N GLY A 192 3.51 6.38 -24.05
CA GLY A 192 3.76 5.06 -24.59
C GLY A 192 4.64 4.18 -23.68
N VAL A 193 5.67 4.78 -23.05
CA VAL A 193 6.52 4.09 -22.06
C VAL A 193 5.72 3.80 -20.79
N TYR A 194 4.94 4.77 -20.30
CA TYR A 194 4.08 4.58 -19.13
C TYR A 194 3.11 3.40 -19.32
N PHE A 195 2.45 3.31 -20.48
CA PHE A 195 1.55 2.19 -20.78
C PHE A 195 2.28 0.88 -21.00
N ALA A 196 3.47 0.88 -21.59
CA ALA A 196 4.29 -0.33 -21.72
C ALA A 196 4.72 -0.90 -20.37
N ILE A 197 4.96 -0.04 -19.37
CA ILE A 197 5.28 -0.45 -18.00
C ILE A 197 4.03 -0.96 -17.26
N ASN A 198 2.92 -0.24 -17.31
CA ASN A 198 1.78 -0.50 -16.41
C ASN A 198 0.64 -1.34 -16.99
N ALA A 199 0.56 -1.54 -18.31
CA ALA A 199 -0.50 -2.36 -18.87
C ALA A 199 -0.20 -3.86 -18.65
N PRO A 200 -1.24 -4.70 -18.41
CA PRO A 200 -1.04 -6.13 -18.21
C PRO A 200 -0.39 -6.82 -19.42
N LEU A 201 0.44 -7.83 -19.18
CA LEU A 201 1.11 -8.58 -20.24
C LEU A 201 0.12 -9.24 -21.21
N ALA A 202 -1.02 -9.70 -20.70
CA ALA A 202 -2.12 -10.27 -21.48
C ALA A 202 -2.69 -9.26 -22.50
N VAL A 203 -2.66 -7.96 -22.19
CA VAL A 203 -3.10 -6.89 -23.08
C VAL A 203 -1.99 -6.53 -24.08
N LEU A 204 -0.73 -6.52 -23.62
CA LEU A 204 0.42 -6.11 -24.43
C LEU A 204 0.91 -7.20 -25.40
N GLY A 205 0.57 -8.48 -25.20
CA GLY A 205 0.92 -9.58 -26.10
C GLY A 205 2.30 -10.19 -25.90
N GLY A 206 2.98 -9.89 -24.78
CA GLY A 206 4.18 -10.62 -24.35
C GLY A 206 5.53 -10.10 -24.85
N SER A 207 5.58 -9.29 -25.92
CA SER A 207 6.84 -8.79 -26.49
C SER A 207 6.85 -7.26 -26.63
N ALA A 208 8.04 -6.68 -26.81
CA ALA A 208 8.18 -5.23 -27.01
C ALA A 208 7.54 -4.78 -28.34
N GLU A 209 7.58 -5.64 -29.37
CA GLU A 209 6.95 -5.43 -30.68
C GLU A 209 5.42 -5.48 -30.59
N SER A 210 4.88 -6.46 -29.89
CA SER A 210 3.43 -6.55 -29.69
C SER A 210 2.93 -5.37 -28.85
N ALA A 211 3.66 -5.00 -27.79
CA ALA A 211 3.33 -3.85 -26.96
C ALA A 211 3.33 -2.55 -27.75
N ALA A 212 4.37 -2.31 -28.56
CA ALA A 212 4.45 -1.14 -29.44
C ALA A 212 3.26 -1.04 -30.40
N ARG A 213 2.81 -2.16 -30.97
CA ARG A 213 1.65 -2.20 -31.86
C ARG A 213 0.35 -1.90 -31.13
N VAL A 214 0.13 -2.54 -29.97
CA VAL A 214 -1.08 -2.36 -29.15
C VAL A 214 -1.18 -0.91 -28.65
N ILE A 215 -0.08 -0.37 -28.13
CA ILE A 215 0.02 1.01 -27.64
C ILE A 215 -0.12 2.02 -28.79
N GLY A 216 0.39 1.69 -29.98
CA GLY A 216 0.12 2.43 -31.22
C GLY A 216 -1.37 2.52 -31.54
N GLY A 217 -2.10 1.41 -31.39
CA GLY A 217 -3.57 1.41 -31.47
C GLY A 217 -4.25 2.26 -30.38
N TRP A 218 -3.53 2.57 -29.30
CA TRP A 218 -3.99 3.50 -28.28
C TRP A 218 -3.75 4.98 -28.59
N GLY A 219 -3.16 5.29 -29.74
CA GLY A 219 -2.79 6.66 -30.08
C GLY A 219 -1.54 7.15 -29.36
N PHE A 220 -0.74 6.25 -28.79
CA PHE A 220 0.55 6.57 -28.17
C PHE A 220 1.67 5.86 -28.91
N THR A 221 2.83 6.49 -28.98
CA THR A 221 3.99 5.93 -29.68
C THR A 221 5.01 5.39 -28.68
N VAL A 222 5.43 4.15 -28.89
CA VAL A 222 6.60 3.56 -28.23
C VAL A 222 7.23 2.57 -29.19
N THR A 223 8.56 2.52 -29.23
CA THR A 223 9.29 1.57 -30.06
C THR A 223 9.89 0.45 -29.21
N PRO A 224 10.09 -0.76 -29.77
CA PRO A 224 10.80 -1.82 -29.07
C PRO A 224 12.20 -1.40 -28.64
N GLY A 225 12.92 -0.70 -29.52
CA GLY A 225 14.27 -0.18 -29.25
C GLY A 225 14.31 0.79 -28.07
N GLN A 226 13.32 1.67 -27.94
CA GLN A 226 13.19 2.55 -26.77
C GLN A 226 13.01 1.76 -25.46
N MET A 227 12.17 0.72 -25.46
CA MET A 227 11.95 -0.10 -24.26
C MET A 227 13.19 -0.91 -23.89
N SER A 228 13.90 -1.47 -24.87
CA SER A 228 15.15 -2.19 -24.65
C SER A 228 16.27 -1.27 -24.16
N ALA A 229 16.39 -0.06 -24.73
CA ALA A 229 17.37 0.93 -24.28
C ALA A 229 17.08 1.39 -22.85
N LEU A 230 15.83 1.72 -22.54
CA LEU A 230 15.44 2.15 -21.20
C LEU A 230 15.70 1.05 -20.16
N ALA A 231 15.37 -0.20 -20.49
CA ALA A 231 15.66 -1.34 -19.61
C ALA A 231 17.17 -1.47 -19.36
N ALA A 232 18.00 -1.35 -20.39
CA ALA A 232 19.45 -1.39 -20.25
C ALA A 232 20.01 -0.21 -19.41
N GLU A 233 19.50 1.01 -19.62
CA GLU A 233 19.92 2.21 -18.88
C GLU A 233 19.63 2.12 -17.38
N VAL A 234 18.50 1.53 -17.00
CA VAL A 234 18.16 1.33 -15.57
C VAL A 234 18.79 0.07 -14.98
N GLY A 235 19.42 -0.79 -15.78
CA GLY A 235 20.05 -2.04 -15.34
C GLY A 235 19.09 -3.23 -15.22
N GLU A 236 18.00 -3.25 -15.99
CA GLU A 236 16.96 -4.27 -15.95
C GLU A 236 16.88 -5.07 -17.26
N LYS A 237 16.44 -6.33 -17.17
CA LYS A 237 16.24 -7.18 -18.37
C LYS A 237 15.07 -6.70 -19.24
N THR A 238 14.02 -6.19 -18.57
CA THR A 238 12.81 -5.67 -19.21
C THR A 238 12.04 -4.83 -18.20
N LEU A 239 11.38 -3.78 -18.71
CA LEU A 239 10.43 -2.95 -17.97
C LEU A 239 8.98 -3.18 -18.40
N LEU A 240 8.77 -4.11 -19.33
CA LEU A 240 7.45 -4.39 -19.90
C LEU A 240 6.54 -5.08 -18.88
N ALA A 241 5.30 -4.59 -18.75
CA ALA A 241 4.28 -5.10 -17.84
C ALA A 241 4.70 -5.22 -16.37
N ARG A 242 5.61 -4.37 -15.89
CA ARG A 242 5.87 -4.21 -14.45
C ARG A 242 4.78 -3.33 -13.83
N THR A 243 3.62 -3.92 -13.65
CA THR A 243 2.43 -3.24 -13.13
C THR A 243 2.61 -2.81 -11.65
N GLY A 244 1.80 -1.86 -11.18
CA GLY A 244 1.74 -1.48 -9.76
C GLY A 244 2.24 -0.08 -9.42
N GLY A 245 2.53 0.77 -10.41
CA GLY A 245 2.95 2.16 -10.20
C GLY A 245 4.40 2.34 -9.72
N ALA A 246 4.87 1.42 -8.87
CA ALA A 246 6.23 1.31 -8.35
C ALA A 246 7.32 1.57 -9.42
N PRO A 247 7.29 0.85 -10.56
CA PRO A 247 8.38 0.94 -11.52
C PRO A 247 8.29 2.24 -12.32
N SER A 248 7.09 2.79 -12.52
CA SER A 248 6.91 4.08 -13.17
C SER A 248 7.37 5.23 -12.30
N LEU A 249 7.11 5.15 -11.00
CA LEU A 249 7.66 6.09 -10.03
C LEU A 249 9.19 6.03 -10.06
N ALA A 250 9.78 4.84 -10.01
CA ALA A 250 11.23 4.66 -10.03
C ALA A 250 11.88 5.19 -11.31
N VAL A 251 11.31 4.88 -12.49
CA VAL A 251 11.81 5.39 -13.78
C VAL A 251 11.63 6.92 -13.86
N GLY A 252 10.48 7.44 -13.46
CA GLY A 252 10.20 8.88 -13.46
C GLY A 252 11.15 9.67 -12.54
N MET A 253 11.35 9.17 -11.31
CA MET A 253 12.32 9.73 -10.36
C MET A 253 13.74 9.66 -10.92
N ALA A 254 14.14 8.55 -11.52
CA ALA A 254 15.46 8.39 -12.11
C ALA A 254 15.71 9.41 -13.24
N HIS A 255 14.72 9.68 -14.09
CA HIS A 255 14.83 10.73 -15.12
C HIS A 255 14.91 12.14 -14.53
N ILE A 256 14.12 12.43 -13.49
CA ILE A 256 14.16 13.73 -12.80
C ILE A 256 15.55 13.94 -12.16
N PHE A 257 16.07 12.93 -11.45
CA PHE A 257 17.39 12.99 -10.83
C PHE A 257 18.52 13.02 -11.85
N ALA A 258 18.39 12.30 -12.96
CA ALA A 258 19.36 12.37 -14.05
C ALA A 258 19.41 13.77 -14.69
N GLY A 259 18.26 14.45 -14.80
CA GLY A 259 18.19 15.84 -15.26
C GLY A 259 18.83 16.84 -14.28
N ALA A 260 18.75 16.59 -12.98
CA ALA A 260 19.31 17.48 -11.94
C ALA A 260 20.80 17.21 -11.63
N PHE A 261 21.21 15.94 -11.62
CA PHE A 261 22.51 15.47 -11.08
C PHE A 261 23.36 14.71 -12.11
N GLY A 262 22.90 14.57 -13.35
CA GLY A 262 23.58 13.87 -14.44
C GLY A 262 23.16 12.42 -14.63
N THR A 263 23.32 11.91 -15.85
CA THR A 263 22.81 10.59 -16.30
C THR A 263 23.65 9.40 -15.84
N ALA A 264 24.88 9.61 -15.38
CA ALA A 264 25.81 8.54 -15.01
C ALA A 264 25.31 7.63 -13.87
N LEU A 265 24.38 8.13 -13.06
CA LEU A 265 23.83 7.43 -11.89
C LEU A 265 22.38 6.95 -12.10
N LEU A 266 21.85 6.95 -13.33
CA LEU A 266 20.45 6.62 -13.60
C LEU A 266 20.05 5.24 -13.03
N ALA A 267 20.85 4.20 -13.29
CA ALA A 267 20.62 2.88 -12.71
C ALA A 267 20.66 2.89 -11.17
N LEU A 268 21.57 3.66 -10.56
CA LEU A 268 21.63 3.80 -9.10
C LEU A 268 20.36 4.48 -8.57
N TRP A 269 19.88 5.54 -9.23
CA TRP A 269 18.66 6.26 -8.85
C TRP A 269 17.41 5.39 -8.98
N TYR A 270 17.31 4.59 -10.03
CA TYR A 270 16.21 3.65 -10.22
C TYR A 270 16.19 2.58 -9.12
N HIS A 271 17.32 1.90 -8.86
CA HIS A 271 17.41 0.89 -7.82
C HIS A 271 17.24 1.47 -6.42
N PHE A 272 17.69 2.70 -6.21
CA PHE A 272 17.44 3.47 -5.00
C PHE A 272 15.94 3.69 -4.77
N ALA A 273 15.21 4.13 -5.80
CA ALA A 273 13.76 4.35 -5.72
C ALA A 273 13.01 3.04 -5.44
N ILE A 274 13.36 1.93 -6.10
CA ILE A 274 12.77 0.62 -5.83
C ILE A 274 13.07 0.13 -4.40
N MET A 275 14.31 0.31 -3.93
CA MET A 275 14.68 -0.06 -2.57
C MET A 275 13.88 0.75 -1.53
N PHE A 276 13.75 2.06 -1.75
CA PHE A 276 12.93 2.95 -0.93
C PHE A 276 11.48 2.46 -0.85
N GLU A 277 10.90 2.05 -1.97
CA GLU A 277 9.53 1.54 -2.00
C GLU A 277 9.39 0.17 -1.34
N ALA A 278 10.35 -0.73 -1.56
CA ALA A 278 10.37 -2.02 -0.87
C ALA A 278 10.46 -1.85 0.65
N LEU A 279 11.24 -0.87 1.13
CA LEU A 279 11.31 -0.51 2.54
C LEU A 279 9.97 -0.01 3.07
N PHE A 280 9.23 0.78 2.29
CA PHE A 280 7.88 1.24 2.62
C PHE A 280 6.92 0.05 2.77
N ILE A 281 6.83 -0.83 1.77
CA ILE A 281 5.94 -2.01 1.80
C ILE A 281 6.23 -2.89 3.01
N LEU A 282 7.50 -3.19 3.26
CA LEU A 282 7.88 -4.04 4.38
C LEU A 282 7.51 -3.40 5.74
N THR A 283 7.56 -2.07 5.88
CA THR A 283 7.14 -1.39 7.13
C THR A 283 5.64 -1.53 7.33
N THR A 284 4.86 -1.40 6.25
CA THR A 284 3.42 -1.63 6.26
C THR A 284 3.08 -3.06 6.67
N VAL A 285 3.81 -4.06 6.16
CA VAL A 285 3.61 -5.48 6.53
C VAL A 285 3.87 -5.73 8.01
N ASP A 286 4.96 -5.19 8.58
CA ASP A 286 5.29 -5.36 10.01
C ASP A 286 4.21 -4.71 10.88
N THR A 287 3.94 -3.42 10.67
CA THR A 287 2.97 -2.65 11.45
C THR A 287 1.56 -3.23 11.31
N GLY A 288 1.14 -3.58 10.10
CA GLY A 288 -0.16 -4.19 9.82
C GLY A 288 -0.32 -5.55 10.49
N THR A 289 0.70 -6.41 10.46
CA THR A 289 0.67 -7.72 11.11
C THR A 289 0.54 -7.57 12.63
N ARG A 290 1.23 -6.61 13.24
CA ARG A 290 1.12 -6.35 14.69
C ARG A 290 -0.25 -5.84 15.09
N VAL A 291 -0.80 -4.88 14.34
CA VAL A 291 -2.14 -4.37 14.61
C VAL A 291 -3.17 -5.49 14.44
N GLY A 292 -3.08 -6.27 13.37
CA GLY A 292 -3.94 -7.44 13.15
C GLY A 292 -3.84 -8.45 14.29
N ARG A 293 -2.62 -8.69 14.81
CA ARG A 293 -2.41 -9.52 16.00
C ARG A 293 -3.13 -8.96 17.23
N PHE A 294 -2.98 -7.66 17.52
CA PHE A 294 -3.64 -7.05 18.68
C PHE A 294 -5.16 -7.18 18.58
N MET A 295 -5.73 -6.95 17.39
CA MET A 295 -7.16 -7.12 17.14
C MET A 295 -7.61 -8.57 17.32
N LEU A 296 -6.83 -9.54 16.84
CA LEU A 296 -7.14 -10.97 17.01
C LEU A 296 -7.03 -11.41 18.47
N GLN A 297 -6.02 -10.92 19.20
CA GLN A 297 -5.86 -11.19 20.64
C GLN A 297 -7.05 -10.61 21.43
N GLU A 298 -7.49 -9.39 21.10
CA GLU A 298 -8.67 -8.77 21.72
C GLU A 298 -9.94 -9.58 21.48
N LEU A 299 -10.18 -10.00 20.23
CA LEU A 299 -11.33 -10.85 19.89
C LEU A 299 -11.26 -12.21 20.59
N ALA A 300 -10.11 -12.89 20.50
CA ALA A 300 -9.91 -14.21 21.09
C ALA A 300 -9.96 -14.19 22.62
N GLY A 301 -9.62 -13.06 23.25
CA GLY A 301 -9.73 -12.86 24.69
C GLY A 301 -11.16 -12.99 25.23
N HIS A 302 -12.17 -12.73 24.39
CA HIS A 302 -13.59 -12.95 24.75
C HIS A 302 -13.97 -14.44 24.75
N ILE A 303 -13.25 -15.27 24.00
CA ILE A 303 -13.46 -16.73 23.94
C ILE A 303 -12.64 -17.41 25.05
N TRP A 304 -11.35 -17.05 25.17
CA TRP A 304 -10.45 -17.59 26.18
C TRP A 304 -9.51 -16.49 26.70
N ALA A 305 -9.71 -16.08 27.95
CA ALA A 305 -9.02 -14.94 28.56
C ALA A 305 -7.48 -14.92 28.43
N PRO A 306 -6.75 -16.06 28.49
CA PRO A 306 -5.31 -16.08 28.23
C PRO A 306 -4.92 -15.58 26.83
N LEU A 307 -5.73 -15.78 25.79
CA LEU A 307 -5.44 -15.28 24.45
C LEU A 307 -5.48 -13.74 24.36
N GLY A 308 -6.22 -13.08 25.24
CA GLY A 308 -6.22 -11.62 25.34
C GLY A 308 -4.94 -11.01 25.90
N ARG A 309 -4.03 -11.82 26.47
CA ARG A 309 -2.80 -11.32 27.10
C ARG A 309 -1.73 -11.00 26.05
N THR A 310 -1.58 -9.71 25.73
CA THR A 310 -0.64 -9.22 24.72
C THR A 310 0.84 -9.44 25.04
N SER A 311 1.18 -9.65 26.31
CA SER A 311 2.54 -9.95 26.79
C SER A 311 2.85 -11.45 26.88
N TRP A 312 1.86 -12.32 26.70
CA TRP A 312 2.05 -13.76 26.79
C TRP A 312 2.50 -14.33 25.45
N TYR A 313 3.70 -14.91 25.40
CA TYR A 313 4.32 -15.40 24.17
C TYR A 313 3.47 -16.42 23.40
N PRO A 314 2.85 -17.44 24.03
CA PRO A 314 1.98 -18.37 23.32
C PRO A 314 0.82 -17.68 22.59
N SER A 315 0.13 -16.72 23.23
CA SER A 315 -0.89 -15.92 22.55
C SER A 315 -0.30 -15.10 21.41
N THR A 316 0.86 -14.47 21.63
CA THR A 316 1.54 -13.64 20.63
C THR A 316 1.95 -14.44 19.39
N VAL A 317 2.52 -15.63 19.60
CA VAL A 317 2.92 -16.56 18.53
C VAL A 317 1.69 -17.07 17.78
N PHE A 318 0.67 -17.53 18.51
CA PHE A 318 -0.55 -18.04 17.91
C PHE A 318 -1.26 -16.98 17.06
N ALA A 319 -1.52 -15.80 17.64
CA ALA A 319 -2.20 -14.73 16.95
C ALA A 319 -1.37 -14.18 15.78
N SER A 320 -0.04 -14.08 15.91
CA SER A 320 0.83 -13.74 14.77
C SER A 320 0.72 -14.77 13.66
N ALA A 321 0.79 -16.07 13.98
CA ALA A 321 0.72 -17.14 13.00
C ALA A 321 -0.61 -17.12 12.23
N MET A 322 -1.74 -16.90 12.92
CA MET A 322 -3.06 -16.79 12.30
C MET A 322 -3.18 -15.58 11.38
N VAL A 323 -2.75 -14.41 11.82
CA VAL A 323 -2.79 -13.18 11.01
C VAL A 323 -1.89 -13.31 9.78
N VAL A 324 -0.68 -13.84 9.97
CA VAL A 324 0.30 -14.06 8.89
C VAL A 324 -0.15 -15.13 7.92
N ALA A 325 -0.78 -16.21 8.39
CA ALA A 325 -1.38 -17.20 7.51
C ALA A 325 -2.49 -16.58 6.65
N GLY A 326 -3.34 -15.73 7.27
CA GLY A 326 -4.44 -15.04 6.59
C GLY A 326 -3.96 -14.15 5.46
N TRP A 327 -3.13 -13.14 5.74
CA TRP A 327 -2.62 -12.26 4.68
C TRP A 327 -1.60 -12.95 3.77
N GLY A 328 -0.82 -13.89 4.30
CA GLY A 328 0.17 -14.66 3.55
C GLY A 328 -0.46 -15.52 2.46
N TRP A 329 -1.66 -16.06 2.70
CA TRP A 329 -2.45 -16.73 1.66
C TRP A 329 -2.75 -15.79 0.49
N PHE A 330 -3.19 -14.56 0.75
CA PHE A 330 -3.41 -13.55 -0.29
C PHE A 330 -2.14 -13.18 -1.04
N LEU A 331 -0.98 -13.10 -0.36
CA LEU A 331 0.30 -12.85 -1.02
C LEU A 331 0.67 -13.98 -1.97
N VAL A 332 0.52 -15.25 -1.54
CA VAL A 332 0.77 -16.40 -2.40
C VAL A 332 -0.17 -16.40 -3.60
N GLN A 333 -1.47 -16.11 -3.38
CA GLN A 333 -2.43 -15.96 -4.48
C GLN A 333 -1.99 -14.87 -5.46
N GLY A 334 -1.65 -13.67 -4.99
CA GLY A 334 -1.25 -12.56 -5.86
C GLY A 334 0.01 -12.83 -6.68
N VAL A 335 0.94 -13.65 -6.18
CA VAL A 335 2.17 -14.03 -6.90
C VAL A 335 1.94 -15.17 -7.90
N THR A 336 0.95 -16.02 -7.65
CA THR A 336 0.67 -17.19 -8.51
C THR A 336 -0.53 -16.97 -9.43
N ASP A 337 -1.27 -15.87 -9.28
CA ASP A 337 -2.41 -15.50 -10.13
C ASP A 337 -1.94 -15.21 -11.57
N PRO A 338 -2.52 -15.85 -12.60
CA PRO A 338 -2.19 -15.61 -14.01
C PRO A 338 -2.40 -14.16 -14.46
N LEU A 339 -3.39 -13.46 -13.90
CA LEU A 339 -3.64 -12.04 -14.18
C LEU A 339 -2.70 -11.12 -13.38
N GLY A 340 -2.00 -11.67 -12.38
CA GLY A 340 -1.18 -10.95 -11.42
C GLY A 340 -2.02 -10.29 -10.33
N GLY A 341 -1.51 -10.31 -9.09
CA GLY A 341 -2.26 -9.85 -7.91
C GLY A 341 -2.73 -8.39 -7.95
N ILE A 342 -2.11 -7.54 -8.76
CA ILE A 342 -2.58 -6.15 -8.95
C ILE A 342 -3.91 -6.11 -9.72
N ASN A 343 -4.15 -7.03 -10.65
CA ASN A 343 -5.40 -7.00 -11.42
C ASN A 343 -6.56 -7.65 -10.69
N SER A 344 -6.31 -8.72 -9.93
CA SER A 344 -7.35 -9.40 -9.14
C SER A 344 -7.59 -8.75 -7.77
N LEU A 345 -6.54 -8.55 -6.97
CA LEU A 345 -6.69 -8.15 -5.56
C LEU A 345 -6.71 -6.63 -5.32
N TRP A 346 -6.20 -5.80 -6.24
CA TRP A 346 -6.16 -4.34 -6.03
C TRP A 346 -7.54 -3.70 -5.92
N PRO A 347 -8.53 -4.03 -6.76
CA PRO A 347 -9.89 -3.51 -6.58
C PRO A 347 -10.46 -3.83 -5.20
N LEU A 348 -10.25 -5.06 -4.72
CA LEU A 348 -10.70 -5.49 -3.40
C LEU A 348 -9.99 -4.70 -2.30
N PHE A 349 -8.67 -4.54 -2.39
CA PHE A 349 -7.89 -3.71 -1.47
C PHE A 349 -8.42 -2.28 -1.43
N GLY A 350 -8.63 -1.65 -2.58
CA GLY A 350 -9.15 -0.30 -2.72
C GLY A 350 -10.52 -0.13 -2.07
N ILE A 351 -11.47 -1.02 -2.39
CA ILE A 351 -12.81 -1.02 -1.79
C ILE A 351 -12.70 -1.18 -0.26
N SER A 352 -11.95 -2.18 0.20
CA SER A 352 -11.80 -2.48 1.62
C SER A 352 -11.19 -1.31 2.40
N ASN A 353 -10.17 -0.66 1.85
CA ASN A 353 -9.54 0.52 2.46
C ASN A 353 -10.53 1.68 2.59
N GLN A 354 -11.37 1.92 1.57
CA GLN A 354 -12.37 2.99 1.64
C GLN A 354 -13.52 2.69 2.58
N LEU A 355 -13.98 1.45 2.63
CA LEU A 355 -14.97 1.02 3.62
C LEU A 355 -14.43 1.13 5.05
N LEU A 356 -13.14 0.86 5.25
CA LEU A 356 -12.46 1.09 6.54
C LEU A 356 -12.41 2.58 6.91
N ALA A 357 -12.22 3.45 5.92
CA ALA A 357 -12.28 4.91 6.12
C ALA A 357 -13.68 5.34 6.55
N ALA A 358 -14.73 4.76 5.96
CA ALA A 358 -16.11 5.00 6.38
C ALA A 358 -16.33 4.60 7.85
N VAL A 359 -15.80 3.45 8.29
CA VAL A 359 -15.84 3.03 9.70
C VAL A 359 -15.11 4.05 10.61
N ALA A 360 -13.91 4.49 10.22
CA ALA A 360 -13.16 5.49 10.98
C ALA A 360 -13.92 6.83 11.10
N LEU A 361 -14.59 7.28 10.04
CA LEU A 361 -15.43 8.48 10.04
C LEU A 361 -16.70 8.31 10.90
N CYS A 362 -17.29 7.11 10.93
CA CYS A 362 -18.38 6.78 11.87
C CYS A 362 -17.92 6.90 13.33
N VAL A 363 -16.73 6.37 13.65
CA VAL A 363 -16.15 6.50 14.99
C VAL A 363 -15.87 7.97 15.33
N GLY A 364 -15.25 8.73 14.42
CA GLY A 364 -14.98 10.15 14.59
C GLY A 364 -16.27 10.96 14.84
N THR A 365 -17.32 10.71 14.06
CA THR A 365 -18.63 11.33 14.26
C THR A 365 -19.22 10.98 15.64
N THR A 366 -19.10 9.71 16.05
CA THR A 366 -19.58 9.24 17.36
C THR A 366 -18.86 9.94 18.51
N LEU A 367 -17.55 10.15 18.40
CA LEU A 367 -16.77 10.90 19.40
C LEU A 367 -17.19 12.36 19.46
N LEU A 368 -17.42 13.03 18.32
CA LEU A 368 -17.90 14.42 18.29
C LEU A 368 -19.30 14.56 18.93
N VAL A 369 -20.21 13.63 18.63
CA VAL A 369 -21.57 13.67 19.19
C VAL A 369 -21.56 13.39 20.71
N LYS A 370 -20.78 12.41 21.17
CA LYS A 370 -20.66 12.07 22.60
C LYS A 370 -19.84 13.07 23.40
N GLY A 371 -18.90 13.76 22.78
CA GLY A 371 -18.11 14.83 23.40
C GLY A 371 -18.77 16.21 23.34
N GLU A 372 -20.11 16.26 23.18
CA GLU A 372 -20.91 17.50 23.11
C GLU A 372 -20.48 18.49 22.01
N LYS A 373 -19.75 18.02 21.02
CA LYS A 373 -19.23 18.77 19.87
C LYS A 373 -20.04 18.51 18.59
N ALA A 374 -21.32 18.15 18.74
CA ALA A 374 -22.21 17.78 17.64
C ALA A 374 -22.32 18.84 16.53
N ARG A 375 -22.15 20.13 16.85
CA ARG A 375 -22.10 21.22 15.86
C ARG A 375 -21.00 21.06 14.80
N TYR A 376 -19.96 20.27 15.10
CA TYR A 376 -18.85 19.97 14.20
C TYR A 376 -18.99 18.61 13.50
N ALA A 377 -20.07 17.85 13.74
CA ALA A 377 -20.26 16.52 13.17
C ALA A 377 -20.27 16.52 11.63
N TRP A 378 -20.59 17.64 10.99
CA TRP A 378 -20.55 17.77 9.53
C TRP A 378 -19.14 17.53 8.95
N VAL A 379 -18.08 17.81 9.71
CA VAL A 379 -16.68 17.63 9.29
C VAL A 379 -16.37 16.16 9.00
N THR A 380 -17.04 15.24 9.69
CA THR A 380 -16.89 13.79 9.48
C THR A 380 -18.05 13.19 8.67
N LEU A 381 -19.26 13.73 8.79
CA LEU A 381 -20.44 13.24 8.06
C LEU A 381 -20.38 13.54 6.55
N ALA A 382 -19.91 14.72 6.15
CA ALA A 382 -19.79 15.06 4.73
C ALA A 382 -18.82 14.13 3.97
N PRO A 383 -17.57 13.91 4.43
CA PRO A 383 -16.70 12.92 3.79
C PRO A 383 -17.23 11.49 3.94
N LEU A 384 -17.91 11.14 5.04
CA LEU A 384 -18.54 9.82 5.19
C LEU A 384 -19.59 9.59 4.10
N ALA A 385 -20.50 10.53 3.90
CA ALA A 385 -21.54 10.43 2.89
C ALA A 385 -20.94 10.30 1.48
N TRP A 386 -19.91 11.09 1.18
CA TRP A 386 -19.20 11.01 -0.10
C TRP A 386 -18.57 9.63 -0.31
N ILE A 387 -17.81 9.13 0.66
CA ILE A 387 -17.13 7.83 0.58
C ILE A 387 -18.13 6.68 0.47
N LEU A 388 -19.23 6.71 1.24
CA LEU A 388 -20.29 5.73 1.10
C LEU A 388 -20.86 5.73 -0.33
N VAL A 389 -21.16 6.88 -0.90
CA VAL A 389 -21.70 6.97 -2.27
C VAL A 389 -20.70 6.42 -3.29
N VAL A 390 -19.46 6.90 -3.31
CA VAL A 390 -18.49 6.49 -4.34
C VAL A 390 -18.06 5.04 -4.18
N THR A 391 -17.80 4.58 -2.95
CA THR A 391 -17.32 3.23 -2.69
C THR A 391 -18.43 2.19 -2.88
N PHE A 392 -19.67 2.47 -2.48
CA PHE A 392 -20.78 1.54 -2.78
C PHE A 392 -21.07 1.48 -4.26
N THR A 393 -21.00 2.61 -4.98
CA THR A 393 -21.18 2.61 -6.44
C THR A 393 -20.07 1.79 -7.13
N ALA A 394 -18.81 2.02 -6.75
CA ALA A 394 -17.67 1.28 -7.30
C ALA A 394 -17.73 -0.22 -6.96
N GLY A 395 -18.04 -0.55 -5.70
CA GLY A 395 -18.18 -1.92 -5.23
C GLY A 395 -19.32 -2.66 -5.94
N TRP A 396 -20.48 -2.01 -6.10
CA TRP A 396 -21.60 -2.56 -6.85
C TRP A 396 -21.23 -2.83 -8.31
N GLN A 397 -20.59 -1.87 -8.98
CA GLN A 397 -20.11 -2.05 -10.36
C GLN A 397 -19.06 -3.16 -10.46
N LYS A 398 -18.13 -3.28 -9.50
CA LYS A 398 -17.16 -4.37 -9.49
C LYS A 398 -17.77 -5.75 -9.30
N VAL A 399 -18.89 -5.87 -8.60
CA VAL A 399 -19.55 -7.17 -8.44
C VAL A 399 -20.42 -7.51 -9.65
N PHE A 400 -21.24 -6.56 -10.10
CA PHE A 400 -22.39 -6.84 -10.99
C PHE A 400 -22.29 -6.26 -12.40
N ALA A 401 -21.25 -5.51 -12.77
CA ALA A 401 -21.15 -4.99 -14.13
C ALA A 401 -21.08 -6.14 -15.15
N GLU A 402 -21.77 -5.95 -16.29
CA GLU A 402 -21.81 -6.93 -17.37
C GLU A 402 -20.51 -7.02 -18.17
N ASP A 403 -19.69 -5.95 -18.17
CA ASP A 403 -18.37 -5.94 -18.81
C ASP A 403 -17.41 -6.86 -18.04
N PRO A 404 -16.91 -7.95 -18.65
CA PRO A 404 -15.95 -8.86 -18.02
C PRO A 404 -14.63 -8.20 -17.60
N ARG A 405 -14.27 -7.04 -18.16
CA ARG A 405 -13.10 -6.27 -17.71
C ARG A 405 -13.32 -5.62 -16.34
N LEU A 406 -14.59 -5.39 -15.98
CA LEU A 406 -14.98 -4.63 -14.81
C LEU A 406 -15.58 -5.51 -13.71
N GLY A 407 -16.59 -6.32 -14.06
CA GLY A 407 -17.39 -7.09 -13.10
C GLY A 407 -16.82 -8.47 -12.82
N PHE A 408 -16.61 -8.81 -11.55
CA PHE A 408 -16.11 -10.11 -11.11
C PHE A 408 -17.00 -11.26 -11.59
N LEU A 409 -18.33 -11.14 -11.47
CA LEU A 409 -19.25 -12.21 -11.87
C LEU A 409 -19.32 -12.38 -13.40
N ALA A 410 -19.20 -11.28 -14.15
CA ALA A 410 -19.11 -11.31 -15.60
C ALA A 410 -17.79 -11.91 -16.08
N HIS A 411 -16.67 -11.56 -15.45
CA HIS A 411 -15.36 -12.15 -15.72
C HIS A 411 -15.35 -13.66 -15.45
N ALA A 412 -15.92 -14.10 -14.32
CA ALA A 412 -16.05 -15.52 -13.99
C ALA A 412 -16.88 -16.28 -15.04
N SER A 413 -18.01 -15.69 -15.47
CA SER A 413 -18.88 -16.30 -16.47
C SER A 413 -18.20 -16.37 -17.85
N ASN A 414 -17.50 -15.31 -18.25
CA ASN A 414 -16.72 -15.28 -19.48
C ASN A 414 -15.60 -16.31 -19.47
N THR A 415 -14.84 -16.39 -18.37
CA THR A 415 -13.75 -17.35 -18.17
C THR A 415 -14.27 -18.79 -18.25
N ALA A 416 -15.40 -19.10 -17.61
CA ALA A 416 -16.02 -20.42 -17.70
C ALA A 416 -16.43 -20.76 -19.14
N GLY A 417 -16.94 -19.78 -19.90
CA GLY A 417 -17.23 -19.92 -21.33
C GLY A 417 -15.97 -20.21 -22.16
N GLN A 418 -14.85 -19.53 -21.88
CA GLN A 418 -13.57 -19.77 -22.55
C GLN A 418 -13.03 -21.18 -22.29
N VAL A 419 -13.17 -21.70 -21.07
CA VAL A 419 -12.81 -23.08 -20.74
C VAL A 419 -13.70 -24.07 -21.50
N ALA A 420 -15.01 -23.85 -21.54
CA ALA A 420 -15.95 -24.70 -22.27
C ALA A 420 -15.68 -24.70 -23.79
N ALA A 421 -15.21 -23.57 -24.33
CA ALA A 421 -14.80 -23.43 -25.73
C ALA A 421 -13.39 -23.97 -26.02
N GLY A 422 -12.65 -24.45 -25.02
CA GLY A 422 -11.27 -24.94 -25.18
C GLY A 422 -10.22 -23.84 -25.41
N ALA A 423 -10.57 -22.57 -25.19
CA ALA A 423 -9.67 -21.42 -25.38
C ALA A 423 -8.78 -21.16 -24.15
N LEU A 424 -9.14 -21.69 -22.98
CA LEU A 424 -8.39 -21.56 -21.73
C LEU A 424 -8.24 -22.93 -21.05
N ASP A 425 -7.07 -23.18 -20.48
CA ASP A 425 -6.80 -24.36 -19.66
C ASP A 425 -7.80 -24.48 -18.49
N PRO A 426 -8.42 -25.67 -18.27
CA PRO A 426 -9.39 -25.87 -17.21
C PRO A 426 -8.90 -25.54 -15.79
N ALA A 427 -7.63 -25.83 -15.46
CA ALA A 427 -7.10 -25.58 -14.13
C ALA A 427 -6.94 -24.08 -13.86
N THR A 428 -6.42 -23.35 -14.85
CA THR A 428 -6.28 -21.90 -14.84
C THR A 428 -7.64 -21.22 -14.78
N GLY A 429 -8.59 -21.65 -15.61
CA GLY A 429 -9.94 -21.11 -15.62
C GLY A 429 -10.70 -21.36 -14.33
N ALA A 430 -10.62 -22.57 -13.75
CA ALA A 430 -11.23 -22.88 -12.46
C ALA A 430 -10.71 -21.97 -11.34
N ARG A 431 -9.42 -21.66 -11.36
CA ARG A 431 -8.78 -20.76 -10.40
C ARG A 431 -9.24 -19.31 -10.54
N LEU A 432 -9.27 -18.78 -11.76
CA LEU A 432 -9.75 -17.41 -12.02
C LEU A 432 -11.21 -17.26 -11.60
N VAL A 433 -12.07 -18.22 -11.98
CA VAL A 433 -13.48 -18.26 -11.57
C VAL A 433 -13.64 -18.30 -10.05
N PHE A 434 -12.81 -19.08 -9.35
CA PHE A 434 -12.83 -19.12 -7.89
C PHE A 434 -12.44 -17.76 -7.28
N ASN A 435 -11.35 -17.16 -7.77
CA ASN A 435 -10.88 -15.86 -7.29
C ASN A 435 -11.95 -14.78 -7.47
N ASP A 436 -12.55 -14.66 -8.66
CA ASP A 436 -13.61 -13.68 -8.93
C ASP A 436 -14.83 -13.85 -8.01
N ARG A 437 -15.26 -15.10 -7.80
CA ARG A 437 -16.40 -15.39 -6.92
C ARG A 437 -16.07 -15.06 -5.47
N LEU A 438 -14.84 -15.35 -5.03
CA LEU A 438 -14.37 -14.99 -3.71
C LEU A 438 -14.35 -13.46 -3.55
N ASP A 439 -13.78 -12.73 -4.50
CA ASP A 439 -13.71 -11.27 -4.48
C ASP A 439 -15.11 -10.63 -4.46
N ALA A 440 -16.07 -11.19 -5.21
CA ALA A 440 -17.46 -10.78 -5.17
C ALA A 440 -18.10 -10.97 -3.78
N VAL A 441 -17.92 -12.16 -3.18
CA VAL A 441 -18.46 -12.47 -1.84
C VAL A 441 -17.83 -11.58 -0.77
N VAL A 442 -16.51 -11.40 -0.79
CA VAL A 442 -15.80 -10.57 0.18
C VAL A 442 -16.22 -9.10 0.03
N THR A 443 -16.34 -8.59 -1.19
CA THR A 443 -16.79 -7.22 -1.47
C THR A 443 -18.19 -6.98 -0.89
N LEU A 444 -19.16 -7.86 -1.18
CA LEU A 444 -20.52 -7.74 -0.66
C LEU A 444 -20.56 -7.85 0.87
N THR A 445 -19.73 -8.72 1.45
CA THR A 445 -19.63 -8.88 2.91
C THR A 445 -19.12 -7.60 3.57
N PHE A 446 -18.06 -6.98 3.04
CA PHE A 446 -17.54 -5.73 3.58
C PHE A 446 -18.52 -4.57 3.42
N MET A 447 -19.23 -4.49 2.29
CA MET A 447 -20.29 -3.50 2.10
C MET A 447 -21.40 -3.70 3.13
N LEU A 448 -21.87 -4.93 3.35
CA LEU A 448 -22.89 -5.24 4.36
C LEU A 448 -22.45 -4.86 5.77
N ILE A 449 -21.23 -5.25 6.18
CA ILE A 449 -20.67 -4.89 7.49
C ILE A 449 -20.64 -3.37 7.65
N THR A 450 -20.23 -2.64 6.62
CA THR A 450 -20.19 -1.17 6.64
C THR A 450 -21.58 -0.57 6.83
N VAL A 451 -22.60 -1.09 6.14
CA VAL A 451 -23.99 -0.67 6.35
C VAL A 451 -24.41 -0.89 7.80
N LEU A 452 -24.14 -2.06 8.36
CA LEU A 452 -24.48 -2.36 9.75
C LEU A 452 -23.80 -1.40 10.73
N VAL A 453 -22.52 -1.08 10.51
CA VAL A 453 -21.78 -0.11 11.32
C VAL A 453 -22.37 1.30 11.19
N VAL A 454 -22.71 1.74 9.98
CA VAL A 454 -23.33 3.05 9.74
C VAL A 454 -24.70 3.13 10.43
N LEU A 455 -25.55 2.12 10.29
CA LEU A 455 -26.86 2.08 10.93
C LEU A 455 -26.75 2.05 12.47
N SER A 456 -25.82 1.26 13.00
CA SER A 456 -25.53 1.21 14.43
C SER A 456 -25.05 2.57 14.96
N SER A 457 -24.14 3.22 14.23
CA SER A 457 -23.62 4.54 14.58
C SER A 457 -24.71 5.62 14.49
N ALA A 458 -25.51 5.61 13.43
CA ALA A 458 -26.64 6.53 13.27
C ALA A 458 -27.66 6.38 14.40
N ARG A 459 -28.00 5.15 14.79
CA ARG A 459 -28.85 4.88 15.96
C ARG A 459 -28.24 5.48 17.22
N GLU A 460 -26.94 5.30 17.46
CA GLU A 460 -26.26 5.88 18.61
C GLU A 460 -26.33 7.41 18.61
N TRP A 461 -26.10 8.05 17.45
CA TRP A 461 -26.16 9.51 17.33
C TRP A 461 -27.56 10.05 17.62
N VAL A 462 -28.60 9.41 17.07
CA VAL A 462 -30.01 9.79 17.31
C VAL A 462 -30.37 9.64 18.79
N LEU A 463 -29.92 8.57 19.46
CA LEU A 463 -30.21 8.36 20.88
C LEU A 463 -29.51 9.41 21.77
N VAL A 464 -28.26 9.75 21.48
CA VAL A 464 -27.50 10.74 22.25
C VAL A 464 -28.05 12.15 22.00
N LEU A 465 -28.25 12.54 20.74
CA LEU A 465 -28.80 13.85 20.39
C LEU A 465 -30.24 14.03 20.89
N GLY A 466 -31.03 12.97 20.86
CA GLY A 466 -32.38 12.94 21.42
C GLY A 466 -32.45 12.83 22.94
N ARG A 467 -31.31 12.88 23.65
CA ARG A 467 -31.19 12.74 25.12
C ARG A 467 -31.80 11.46 25.69
N ARG A 468 -31.98 10.43 24.85
CA ARG A 468 -32.46 9.09 25.26
C ARG A 468 -31.33 8.20 25.78
N LYS A 469 -30.07 8.62 25.58
CA LYS A 469 -28.86 7.97 26.08
C LYS A 469 -27.88 9.06 26.55
N PRO A 470 -27.20 8.87 27.69
CA PRO A 470 -26.21 9.85 28.14
C PRO A 470 -25.04 9.94 27.16
N ALA A 471 -24.59 11.17 26.92
CA ALA A 471 -23.33 11.44 26.24
C ALA A 471 -22.19 11.08 27.20
N GLY A 472 -21.33 10.13 26.82
CA GLY A 472 -20.24 9.68 27.67
C GLY A 472 -19.08 9.16 26.85
N VAL A 473 -17.90 9.71 27.10
CA VAL A 473 -16.62 9.26 26.58
C VAL A 473 -15.82 8.59 27.70
N LYS A 474 -15.10 7.51 27.38
CA LYS A 474 -14.21 6.82 28.33
C LYS A 474 -12.78 7.28 28.08
N GLU A 475 -12.49 8.53 28.43
CA GLU A 475 -11.15 9.08 28.30
C GLU A 475 -10.25 8.56 29.43
N THR A 476 -8.97 8.37 29.11
CA THR A 476 -7.96 8.08 30.14
C THR A 476 -7.80 9.33 31.01
N PRO A 477 -7.72 9.19 32.36
CA PRO A 477 -7.44 10.34 33.21
C PRO A 477 -6.17 11.06 32.77
N PHE A 478 -6.19 12.40 32.81
CA PHE A 478 -5.01 13.19 32.53
C PHE A 478 -3.86 12.81 33.48
N VAL A 479 -2.69 12.56 32.91
CA VAL A 479 -1.45 12.33 33.66
C VAL A 479 -0.47 13.40 33.24
N GLU A 480 -0.02 14.22 34.19
CA GLU A 480 0.99 15.23 33.95
C GLU A 480 2.31 14.55 33.54
N THR A 481 2.90 15.00 32.44
CA THR A 481 4.10 14.37 31.90
C THR A 481 5.33 14.76 32.70
N ALA A 482 6.15 13.77 33.09
CA ALA A 482 7.44 14.00 33.74
C ALA A 482 8.46 14.75 32.85
N TYR A 483 8.14 14.93 31.56
CA TYR A 483 8.94 15.66 30.57
C TYR A 483 8.48 17.11 30.37
N ALA A 484 7.51 17.62 31.14
CA ALA A 484 7.03 19.00 31.07
C ALA A 484 7.86 19.98 31.95
N GLY A 485 8.99 19.53 32.50
CA GLY A 485 9.94 20.35 33.26
C GLY A 485 10.89 21.14 32.38
#